data_AF-A0A838FBJ4-F1
#
_entry.id   AF-A0A838FBJ4-F1
#
_cell.length_a   1.000
_cell.length_b   1.000
_cell.length_c   1.000
_cell.angle_alpha   90.00
_cell.angle_beta   90.00
_cell.angle_gamma   90.00
#
_symmetry.space_group_name_H-M   'P 1'
#
loop_
_entity.id
_entity.type
_entity.pdbx_description
1 polymer ?
#
loop_
_entity_poly.entity_id
_entity_poly.type
_entity_poly.pdbx_seq_one_letter_code
_entity_poly.pdbx_strand_id
1 'polypeptide(L)'
;MKLIFTFSSLIIFLFFNSIAVAQSGSLDPSFADSGIFKFNTTLWNERPDAFTLTPDGKLLFVDEQNNLIRYFADGTPDTSFGENGNGIEKTNLSQNFYTSALAVDSTNRILIAGISMSKAFVHRFLEDGSKDLSFGDEGKVKL
;
A
#
# COMPACT_ATOMS: atom_id res chain seq x y z
N MET A 1 -30.29 49.86 -41.37
CA MET A 1 -29.19 48.91 -41.14
C MET A 1 -29.25 48.50 -39.67
N LYS A 2 -30.00 47.43 -39.35
CA LYS A 2 -29.57 46.09 -38.90
C LYS A 2 -28.99 46.01 -37.46
N LEU A 3 -29.77 45.32 -36.59
CA LEU A 3 -29.49 44.51 -35.37
C LEU A 3 -28.76 45.15 -34.16
N ILE A 4 -29.32 45.27 -32.93
CA ILE A 4 -29.72 44.31 -31.84
C ILE A 4 -28.55 43.47 -31.24
N PHE A 5 -28.24 43.64 -29.93
CA PHE A 5 -28.37 42.67 -28.81
C PHE A 5 -27.48 42.96 -27.58
N THR A 6 -28.11 42.84 -26.41
CA THR A 6 -27.66 42.84 -24.99
C THR A 6 -26.82 41.62 -24.59
N PHE A 7 -25.93 41.71 -23.59
CA PHE A 7 -26.05 41.08 -22.25
C PHE A 7 -24.72 41.16 -21.45
N SER A 8 -24.88 41.27 -20.14
CA SER A 8 -23.85 41.26 -19.10
C SER A 8 -22.97 40.02 -19.09
N SER A 9 -21.71 40.16 -18.68
CA SER A 9 -21.21 39.45 -17.49
C SER A 9 -19.86 39.99 -17.03
N LEU A 10 -19.78 40.30 -15.74
CA LEU A 10 -18.54 40.55 -14.99
C LEU A 10 -17.96 39.17 -14.62
N ILE A 11 -16.81 38.81 -15.17
CA ILE A 11 -16.12 37.57 -14.78
C ILE A 11 -15.26 37.86 -13.55
N ILE A 12 -15.71 37.39 -12.38
CA ILE A 12 -14.89 37.31 -11.18
C ILE A 12 -14.15 35.97 -11.24
N PHE A 13 -12.83 36.02 -11.49
CA PHE A 13 -11.96 34.86 -11.26
C PHE A 13 -11.59 34.83 -9.77
N LEU A 14 -12.28 34.00 -8.99
CA LEU A 14 -11.76 33.56 -7.70
C LEU A 14 -10.72 32.47 -7.96
N PHE A 15 -9.46 32.87 -8.05
CA PHE A 15 -8.35 31.92 -7.96
C PHE A 15 -8.19 31.48 -6.51
N PHE A 16 -8.82 30.38 -6.11
CA PHE A 16 -8.28 29.60 -5.00
C PHE A 16 -7.15 28.74 -5.53
N ASN A 17 -5.98 29.34 -5.71
CA ASN A 17 -4.74 28.59 -5.65
C ASN A 17 -4.46 28.30 -4.18
N SER A 18 -5.20 27.37 -3.58
CA SER A 18 -4.68 26.69 -2.40
C SER A 18 -3.56 25.77 -2.90
N ILE A 19 -2.39 26.35 -3.15
CA ILE A 19 -1.17 25.57 -3.14
C ILE A 19 -0.98 25.22 -1.67
N ALA A 20 -1.51 24.07 -1.25
CA ALA A 20 -1.09 23.44 -0.02
C ALA A 20 0.36 23.01 -0.23
N VAL A 21 1.30 23.95 -0.06
CA VAL A 21 2.69 23.59 0.15
C VAL A 21 2.69 22.97 1.54
N ALA A 22 2.70 21.63 1.59
CA ALA A 22 3.12 20.94 2.80
C ALA A 22 4.45 21.58 3.22
N GLN A 23 4.46 22.25 4.38
CA GLN A 23 5.70 22.69 4.99
C GLN A 23 6.62 21.45 5.02
N SER A 24 7.91 21.58 4.72
CA SER A 24 8.82 20.42 4.79
C SER A 24 8.72 19.81 6.20
N GLY A 25 8.04 18.66 6.31
CA GLY A 25 7.70 18.01 7.58
C GLY A 25 6.20 17.96 7.98
N SER A 26 5.27 18.59 7.26
CA SER A 26 3.83 18.39 7.49
C SER A 26 3.34 17.12 6.81
N LEU A 27 2.39 16.42 7.44
CA LEU A 27 1.73 15.27 6.84
C LEU A 27 1.06 15.65 5.52
N ASP A 28 1.07 14.75 4.54
CA ASP A 28 0.37 14.93 3.27
C ASP A 28 -1.15 14.86 3.48
N PRO A 29 -1.89 15.98 3.41
CA PRO A 29 -3.33 15.96 3.71
C PRO A 29 -4.15 15.23 2.64
N SER A 30 -3.57 14.95 1.47
CA SER A 30 -4.24 14.19 0.41
C SER A 30 -4.22 12.67 0.67
N PHE A 31 -3.39 12.23 1.61
CA PHE A 31 -3.32 10.85 2.05
C PHE A 31 -4.26 10.60 3.23
N ALA A 32 -5.23 9.68 3.06
CA ALA A 32 -6.13 9.22 4.12
C ALA A 32 -6.79 10.36 4.94
N ASP A 33 -6.92 10.20 6.27
CA ASP A 33 -7.48 11.22 7.17
C ASP A 33 -6.39 12.21 7.58
N SER A 34 -6.24 13.28 6.80
CA SER A 34 -5.29 14.38 7.06
C SER A 34 -3.83 13.92 7.16
N GLY A 35 -3.44 12.98 6.30
CA GLY A 35 -2.10 12.39 6.28
C GLY A 35 -1.86 11.31 7.32
N ILE A 36 -2.91 10.88 8.03
CA ILE A 36 -2.87 9.77 8.99
C ILE A 36 -3.83 8.70 8.53
N PHE A 37 -3.29 7.53 8.20
CA PHE A 37 -4.10 6.33 8.08
C PHE A 37 -4.22 5.66 9.45
N LYS A 38 -5.44 5.61 9.99
CA LYS A 38 -5.75 4.92 11.25
C LYS A 38 -6.36 3.57 10.92
N PHE A 39 -5.58 2.51 11.08
CA PHE A 39 -6.07 1.16 10.95
C PHE A 39 -6.68 0.70 12.28
N ASN A 40 -7.90 0.19 12.25
CA ASN A 40 -8.54 -0.45 13.39
C ASN A 40 -8.56 -1.94 13.10
N THR A 41 -7.56 -2.69 13.57
CA THR A 41 -7.65 -4.14 13.50
C THR A 41 -8.60 -4.56 14.61
N THR A 42 -9.66 -5.28 14.22
CA THR A 42 -10.37 -6.15 15.17
C THR A 42 -9.49 -7.33 15.60
N LEU A 43 -8.31 -7.48 14.98
CA LEU A 43 -7.32 -8.52 15.19
C LEU A 43 -6.28 -8.02 16.21
N TRP A 44 -6.60 -8.25 17.48
CA TRP A 44 -5.74 -8.02 18.63
C TRP A 44 -4.40 -8.74 18.40
N ASN A 45 -3.32 -7.97 18.19
CA ASN A 45 -1.89 -8.35 18.11
C ASN A 45 -1.17 -8.11 16.77
N GLU A 46 -1.83 -7.60 15.73
CA GLU A 46 -1.16 -7.36 14.44
C GLU A 46 -0.40 -6.03 14.44
N ARG A 47 0.79 -6.01 15.05
CA ARG A 47 1.75 -4.91 14.84
C ARG A 47 2.38 -5.10 13.46
N PRO A 48 2.30 -4.13 12.53
CA PRO A 48 3.01 -4.23 11.26
C PRO A 48 4.51 -4.18 11.50
N ASP A 49 5.24 -5.19 11.05
CA ASP A 49 6.70 -5.21 11.04
C ASP A 49 7.27 -4.41 9.85
N ALA A 50 6.55 -4.38 8.74
CA ALA A 50 6.85 -3.53 7.58
C ALA A 50 5.56 -3.15 6.84
N PHE A 51 5.55 -1.97 6.20
CA PHE A 51 4.42 -1.51 5.39
C PHE A 51 4.91 -0.75 4.15
N THR A 52 4.06 -0.69 3.13
CA THR A 52 4.26 0.08 1.91
C THR A 52 2.90 0.43 1.29
N LEU A 53 2.91 1.36 0.34
CA LEU A 53 1.82 1.53 -0.60
C LEU A 53 2.08 0.70 -1.85
N THR A 54 1.04 0.15 -2.43
CA THR A 54 1.05 -0.36 -3.82
C THR A 54 0.93 0.82 -4.80
N PRO A 55 1.31 0.66 -6.07
CA PRO A 55 1.22 1.74 -7.07
C PRO A 55 -0.20 2.31 -7.27
N ASP A 56 -1.24 1.52 -7.01
CA ASP A 56 -2.65 1.95 -7.05
C ASP A 56 -3.15 2.56 -5.72
N GLY A 57 -2.25 2.79 -4.76
CA GLY A 57 -2.55 3.50 -3.51
C GLY A 57 -3.20 2.65 -2.42
N LYS A 58 -3.26 1.32 -2.60
CA LYS A 58 -3.65 0.40 -1.51
C LYS A 58 -2.53 0.30 -0.48
N LEU A 59 -2.91 -0.04 0.73
CA LEU A 59 -2.01 -0.28 1.84
C LEU A 59 -1.65 -1.74 1.90
N LEU A 60 -0.36 -2.05 1.96
CA LEU A 60 0.16 -3.40 2.10
C LEU A 60 1.11 -3.45 3.28
N PHE A 61 0.94 -4.41 4.16
CA PHE A 61 1.83 -4.60 5.30
C PHE A 61 2.04 -6.07 5.64
N VAL A 62 3.09 -6.32 6.43
CA VAL A 62 3.44 -7.62 6.98
C VAL A 62 3.28 -7.55 8.49
N ASP A 63 2.52 -8.47 9.08
CA ASP A 63 2.36 -8.57 10.54
C ASP A 63 3.49 -9.37 11.20
N GLU A 64 3.44 -9.48 12.54
CA GLU A 64 4.41 -10.26 13.32
C GLU A 64 4.40 -11.78 13.03
N GLN A 65 3.31 -12.31 12.46
CA GLN A 65 3.24 -13.69 11.97
C GLN A 65 3.74 -13.83 10.52
N ASN A 66 4.21 -12.72 9.92
CA ASN A 66 4.60 -12.58 8.53
C ASN A 66 3.45 -12.76 7.52
N ASN A 67 2.18 -12.58 7.91
CA ASN A 67 1.08 -12.56 6.95
C ASN A 67 1.17 -11.28 6.10
N LEU A 68 0.86 -11.38 4.81
CA LEU A 68 0.64 -10.21 3.97
C LEU A 68 -0.81 -9.77 4.12
N ILE A 69 -1.02 -8.49 4.38
CA ILE A 69 -2.35 -7.92 4.60
C ILE A 69 -2.51 -6.71 3.69
N ARG A 70 -3.61 -6.67 2.92
CA ARG A 70 -3.90 -5.59 1.97
C ARG A 70 -5.25 -4.94 2.21
N TYR A 71 -5.23 -3.62 2.31
CA TYR A 71 -6.39 -2.78 2.57
C TYR A 71 -6.49 -1.71 1.47
N PHE A 72 -7.70 -1.30 1.13
CA PHE A 72 -7.92 -0.11 0.31
C PHE A 72 -7.53 1.16 1.08
N ALA A 73 -7.36 2.27 0.35
CA ALA A 73 -7.02 3.57 0.95
C ALA A 73 -8.08 4.08 1.95
N ASP A 74 -9.33 3.63 1.81
CA ASP A 74 -10.42 3.93 2.75
C ASP A 74 -10.40 3.06 4.02
N GLY A 75 -9.46 2.12 4.10
CA GLY A 75 -9.25 1.21 5.22
C GLY A 75 -10.17 0.00 5.28
N THR A 76 -10.91 -0.27 4.20
CA THR A 76 -11.61 -1.55 4.04
C THR A 76 -10.65 -2.65 3.55
N PRO A 77 -10.80 -3.91 3.98
CA PRO A 77 -9.97 -5.01 3.48
C PRO A 77 -10.14 -5.23 1.97
N ASP A 78 -9.04 -5.46 1.26
CA ASP A 78 -9.08 -5.84 -0.16
C ASP A 78 -9.39 -7.34 -0.30
N THR A 79 -10.67 -7.68 -0.41
CA THR A 79 -11.12 -9.08 -0.50
C THR A 79 -10.69 -9.80 -1.78
N SER A 80 -10.05 -9.12 -2.74
CA SER A 80 -9.41 -9.78 -3.89
C SER A 80 -7.99 -10.29 -3.59
N PHE A 81 -7.43 -9.95 -2.42
CA PHE A 81 -6.09 -10.32 -2.01
C PHE A 81 -6.10 -11.53 -1.06
N GLY A 82 -5.19 -12.47 -1.31
CA GLY A 82 -5.07 -13.72 -0.59
C GLY A 82 -6.19 -14.71 -0.89
N GLU A 83 -6.01 -15.96 -0.47
CA GLU A 83 -6.89 -17.07 -0.88
C GLU A 83 -8.28 -17.06 -0.19
N ASN A 84 -8.44 -16.36 0.93
CA ASN A 84 -9.63 -16.48 1.79
C ASN A 84 -10.64 -15.34 1.66
N GLY A 85 -10.45 -14.43 0.71
CA GLY A 85 -11.38 -13.32 0.47
C GLY A 85 -11.46 -12.32 1.62
N ASN A 86 -10.43 -12.25 2.46
CA ASN A 86 -10.37 -11.41 3.66
C ASN A 86 -9.25 -10.36 3.61
N GLY A 87 -8.53 -10.25 2.49
CA GLY A 87 -7.39 -9.35 2.35
C GLY A 87 -6.14 -9.81 3.07
N ILE A 88 -6.06 -11.10 3.45
CA ILE A 88 -4.94 -11.67 4.18
C ILE A 88 -4.42 -12.90 3.44
N GLU A 89 -3.11 -12.91 3.21
CA GLU A 89 -2.37 -14.03 2.69
C GLU A 89 -1.39 -14.60 3.72
N LYS A 90 -1.53 -15.90 4.00
CA LYS A 90 -0.65 -16.62 4.93
C LYS A 90 0.59 -17.08 4.18
N THR A 91 1.63 -16.26 4.25
CA THR A 91 2.87 -16.45 3.49
C THR A 91 3.61 -17.76 3.78
N ASN A 92 3.43 -18.31 4.99
CA ASN A 92 4.14 -19.50 5.50
C ASN A 92 5.65 -19.39 5.26
N LEU A 93 6.23 -18.23 5.62
CA LEU A 93 7.68 -18.06 5.60
C LEU A 93 8.34 -19.07 6.56
N SER A 94 9.64 -19.29 6.40
CA SER A 94 10.41 -20.18 7.26
C SER A 94 10.21 -19.87 8.75
N GLN A 95 10.34 -20.89 9.61
CA GLN A 95 10.28 -20.69 11.06
C GLN A 95 11.25 -19.59 11.52
N ASN A 96 10.80 -18.73 12.43
CA ASN A 96 11.57 -17.58 12.97
C ASN A 96 12.10 -16.64 11.88
N PHE A 97 11.28 -16.36 10.87
CA PHE A 97 11.58 -15.32 9.90
C PHE A 97 11.31 -13.94 10.49
N TYR A 98 12.33 -13.09 10.51
CA TYR A 98 12.24 -11.69 10.91
C TYR A 98 12.20 -10.83 9.66
N THR A 99 11.04 -10.25 9.36
CA THR A 99 10.88 -9.32 8.24
C THR A 99 11.64 -8.03 8.52
N SER A 100 12.42 -7.58 7.53
CA SER A 100 13.20 -6.33 7.61
C SER A 100 12.76 -5.32 6.56
N ALA A 101 12.17 -5.76 5.45
CA ALA A 101 11.66 -4.86 4.42
C ALA A 101 10.50 -5.48 3.63
N LEU A 102 9.61 -4.60 3.19
CA LEU A 102 8.52 -4.88 2.27
C LEU A 102 8.59 -3.87 1.12
N ALA A 103 8.51 -4.35 -0.11
CA ALA A 103 8.53 -3.50 -1.30
C ALA A 103 7.58 -4.04 -2.37
N VAL A 104 7.10 -3.15 -3.23
CA VAL A 104 6.34 -3.49 -4.44
C VAL A 104 7.14 -2.99 -5.64
N ASP A 105 7.37 -3.86 -6.62
CA ASP A 105 8.09 -3.46 -7.83
C ASP A 105 7.17 -2.82 -8.88
N SER A 106 7.76 -2.36 -9.99
CA SER A 106 7.02 -1.70 -11.08
C SER A 106 6.04 -2.62 -11.84
N THR A 107 6.02 -3.91 -11.51
CA THR A 107 5.12 -4.92 -12.09
C THR A 107 4.12 -5.45 -11.04
N ASN A 108 3.92 -4.70 -9.94
CA ASN A 108 3.04 -5.04 -8.82
C ASN A 108 3.39 -6.34 -8.07
N ARG A 109 4.62 -6.87 -8.24
CA ARG A 109 5.07 -8.00 -7.43
C ARG A 109 5.55 -7.50 -6.09
N ILE A 110 5.26 -8.29 -5.07
CA ILE A 110 5.54 -7.98 -3.68
C ILE A 110 6.82 -8.71 -3.27
N LEU A 111 7.77 -8.00 -2.69
CA LEU A 111 8.99 -8.57 -2.12
C LEU A 111 9.00 -8.41 -0.61
N ILE A 112 9.25 -9.52 0.09
CA ILE A 112 9.54 -9.53 1.53
C ILE A 112 11.00 -9.94 1.70
N ALA A 113 11.78 -9.08 2.34
CA ALA A 113 13.15 -9.40 2.73
C ALA A 113 13.25 -9.56 4.25
N GLY A 114 14.12 -10.45 4.68
CA GLY A 114 14.30 -10.73 6.10
C GLY A 114 15.35 -11.79 6.39
N ILE A 115 15.43 -12.18 7.65
CA ILE A 115 16.43 -13.14 8.14
C ILE A 115 15.73 -14.31 8.81
N SER A 116 16.14 -15.53 8.48
CA SER A 116 15.80 -16.73 9.25
C SER A 116 17.06 -17.56 9.48
N MET A 117 17.26 -18.04 10.71
CA MET A 117 18.41 -18.87 11.10
C MET A 117 19.77 -18.29 10.64
N SER A 118 19.99 -16.99 10.85
CA SER A 118 21.20 -16.26 10.45
C SER A 118 21.47 -16.21 8.93
N LYS A 119 20.47 -16.48 8.09
CA LYS A 119 20.53 -16.38 6.63
C LYS A 119 19.53 -15.35 6.16
N ALA A 120 19.94 -14.50 5.22
CA ALA A 120 19.04 -13.54 4.59
C ALA A 120 18.30 -14.21 3.43
N PHE A 121 17.02 -13.87 3.30
CA PHE A 121 16.19 -14.31 2.18
C PHE A 121 15.37 -13.15 1.63
N VAL A 122 15.03 -13.29 0.36
CA VAL A 122 14.00 -12.49 -0.30
C VAL A 122 12.95 -13.46 -0.82
N HIS A 123 11.71 -13.26 -0.41
CA HIS A 123 10.53 -13.95 -0.93
C HIS A 123 9.80 -13.02 -1.91
N ARG A 124 9.23 -13.59 -2.99
CA ARG A 124 8.41 -12.82 -3.94
C ARG A 124 7.01 -13.41 -4.06
N PHE A 125 6.04 -12.51 -4.10
CA PHE A 125 4.62 -12.80 -4.28
C PHE A 125 4.08 -12.00 -5.47
N LEU A 126 3.02 -12.51 -6.08
CA LEU A 126 2.27 -11.85 -7.14
C LEU A 126 1.35 -10.77 -6.55
N GLU A 127 0.74 -9.99 -7.43
CA GLU A 127 -0.16 -8.90 -7.04
C GLU A 127 -1.36 -9.40 -6.24
N ASP A 128 -1.84 -10.62 -6.46
CA ASP A 128 -2.95 -11.21 -5.70
C ASP A 128 -2.54 -11.76 -4.32
N GLY A 129 -1.24 -11.70 -3.99
CA GLY A 129 -0.65 -12.22 -2.77
C GLY A 129 -0.11 -13.63 -2.92
N SER A 130 -0.46 -14.37 -3.97
CA SER A 130 0.03 -15.73 -4.17
C SER A 130 1.55 -15.76 -4.38
N LYS A 131 2.20 -16.87 -4.01
CA LYS A 131 3.66 -16.99 -4.11
C LYS A 131 4.11 -17.02 -5.58
N ASP A 132 5.08 -16.18 -5.95
CA ASP A 132 5.64 -16.17 -7.30
C ASP A 132 6.68 -17.29 -7.45
N LEU A 133 6.23 -18.48 -7.87
CA LEU A 133 7.08 -19.64 -8.05
C LEU A 133 8.11 -19.51 -9.19
N SER A 134 8.02 -18.46 -10.02
CA SER A 134 9.05 -18.16 -11.02
C SER A 134 10.29 -17.49 -10.42
N PHE A 135 10.24 -17.09 -9.15
CA PHE A 135 11.34 -16.43 -8.46
C PHE A 135 12.23 -17.40 -7.69
N GLY A 136 13.44 -17.62 -8.18
CA GLY A 136 14.44 -18.43 -7.46
C GLY A 136 13.96 -19.87 -7.22
N ASP A 137 14.20 -20.36 -6.00
CA ASP A 137 13.78 -21.69 -5.56
C ASP A 137 12.50 -21.56 -4.73
N GLU A 138 11.39 -22.11 -5.22
CA GLU A 138 10.07 -22.04 -4.54
C GLU A 138 9.64 -20.60 -4.15
N GLY A 139 9.89 -19.61 -5.00
CA GLY A 139 9.50 -18.22 -4.75
C GLY A 139 10.40 -17.47 -3.78
N LYS A 140 11.62 -17.96 -3.52
CA LYS A 140 12.61 -17.29 -2.67
C LYS A 140 14.02 -17.39 -3.21
N VAL A 141 14.84 -16.40 -2.83
CA VAL A 141 16.29 -16.41 -3.01
C VAL A 141 16.94 -16.29 -1.65
N LYS A 142 17.95 -17.13 -1.40
CA LYS A 142 18.84 -16.99 -0.24
C LYS A 142 20.04 -16.14 -0.65
N LEU A 143 20.37 -15.14 0.17
CA LEU A 143 21.55 -14.27 -0.02
C LEU A 143 22.79 -14.82 0.69
#